data_AF-A0A6G1R883-F1
#
_entry.id   AF-A0A6G1R883-F1
#
_cell.length_a   1.000
_cell.length_b   1.000
_cell.length_c   1.000
_cell.angle_alpha   90.00
_cell.angle_beta   90.00
_cell.angle_gamma   90.00
#
_symmetry.space_group_name_H-M   'P 1'
#
loop_
_entity.id
_entity.type
_entity.pdbx_description
1 polymer ?
#
loop_
_entity_poly.entity_id
_entity_poly.type
_entity_poly.pdbx_seq_one_letter_code
_entity_poly.pdbx_strand_id
1 'polypeptide(L)'
;SLVDHLGNDTLLLVAGDHGMTEMGDHGGDSEKEVNAALFVYSKTPLFGTGPPEEPEAVPQVNLVPTVALLLGVPIPYSNIGEVMAELFSGDGDAVSAALQQLSVYHINAKQVDRFLHSYSLVAQDLPAEQLQRLQDLFSGAVEEHTQLQRLQ
;
A
#
# COMPACT_ATOMS: atom_id res chain seq x y z
N SER A 1 -11.44 10.21 -25.72
CA SER A 1 -11.40 9.19 -24.64
C SER A 1 -11.64 9.86 -23.29
N LEU A 2 -12.10 9.13 -22.26
CA LEU A 2 -12.13 9.59 -20.86
C LEU A 2 -10.75 10.11 -20.43
N VAL A 3 -9.71 9.37 -20.81
CA VAL A 3 -8.31 9.67 -20.52
C VAL A 3 -7.88 11.06 -21.01
N ASP A 4 -8.38 11.50 -22.17
CA ASP A 4 -8.00 12.80 -22.75
C ASP A 4 -8.43 13.97 -21.86
N HIS A 5 -9.49 13.80 -21.07
CA HIS A 5 -10.07 14.83 -20.20
C HIS A 5 -9.47 14.87 -18.78
N LEU A 6 -8.60 13.93 -18.41
CA LEU A 6 -7.96 13.92 -17.08
C LEU A 6 -6.91 15.03 -16.94
N GLY A 7 -6.76 15.62 -15.76
CA GLY A 7 -5.64 16.50 -15.44
C GLY A 7 -4.32 15.73 -15.33
N ASN A 8 -3.18 16.43 -15.38
CA ASN A 8 -1.86 15.81 -15.13
C ASN A 8 -1.67 15.46 -13.64
N ASP A 9 -2.45 16.07 -12.75
CA ASP A 9 -2.52 15.88 -11.31
C ASP A 9 -3.67 14.94 -10.89
N THR A 10 -4.26 14.22 -11.84
CA THR A 10 -5.41 13.35 -11.59
C THR A 10 -5.02 11.87 -11.65
N LEU A 11 -5.34 11.13 -10.59
CA LEU A 11 -5.30 9.68 -10.55
C LEU A 11 -6.69 9.11 -10.92
N LEU A 12 -6.74 8.22 -11.92
CA LEU A 12 -7.92 7.42 -12.22
C LEU A 12 -7.74 6.02 -11.63
N LEU A 13 -8.65 5.64 -10.74
CA LEU A 13 -8.71 4.31 -10.16
C LEU A 13 -10.06 3.67 -10.46
N VAL A 14 -10.04 2.46 -11.04
CA VAL A 14 -11.22 1.65 -11.29
C VAL A 14 -11.01 0.32 -10.59
N ALA A 15 -11.87 -0.01 -9.63
CA ALA A 15 -11.75 -1.22 -8.83
C ALA A 15 -13.11 -1.91 -8.72
N GLY A 16 -13.10 -3.24 -8.69
CA GLY A 16 -14.24 -4.03 -8.21
C GLY A 16 -14.23 -4.13 -6.69
N ASP A 17 -15.40 -4.25 -6.10
CA ASP A 17 -15.60 -4.49 -4.66
C ASP A 17 -15.39 -5.97 -4.29
N HIS A 18 -15.87 -6.90 -5.13
CA HIS A 18 -15.64 -8.33 -4.99
C HIS A 18 -15.60 -9.07 -6.33
N GLY A 19 -15.15 -10.31 -6.29
CA GLY A 19 -15.22 -11.23 -7.43
C GLY A 19 -16.58 -11.91 -7.53
N MET A 20 -16.83 -12.60 -8.63
CA MET A 20 -18.03 -13.41 -8.83
C MET A 20 -17.74 -14.56 -9.80
N THR A 21 -18.34 -15.73 -9.56
CA THR A 21 -18.33 -16.82 -10.53
C THR A 21 -19.17 -16.48 -11.76
N GLU A 22 -19.01 -17.23 -12.85
CA GLU A 22 -19.84 -17.07 -14.07
C GLU A 22 -21.33 -17.27 -13.81
N MET A 23 -21.68 -18.01 -12.75
CA MET A 23 -23.06 -18.31 -12.37
C MET A 23 -23.65 -17.28 -11.39
N GLY A 24 -22.86 -16.33 -10.89
CA GLY A 24 -23.31 -15.28 -9.99
C GLY A 24 -22.93 -15.46 -8.51
N ASP A 25 -22.23 -16.54 -8.15
CA ASP A 25 -21.81 -16.78 -6.76
C ASP A 25 -20.67 -15.84 -6.35
N HIS A 26 -20.66 -15.42 -5.10
CA HIS A 26 -19.71 -14.44 -4.53
C HIS A 26 -19.51 -14.68 -3.02
N GLY A 27 -19.49 -15.96 -2.61
CA GLY A 27 -19.31 -16.40 -1.22
C GLY A 27 -17.86 -16.34 -0.73
N GLY A 28 -16.91 -16.11 -1.64
CA GLY A 28 -15.47 -15.98 -1.33
C GLY A 28 -14.72 -17.32 -1.27
N ASP A 29 -15.31 -18.39 -1.79
CA ASP A 29 -14.72 -19.74 -1.72
C ASP A 29 -13.71 -20.02 -2.85
N SER A 30 -13.85 -19.32 -3.99
CA SER A 30 -13.00 -19.50 -5.16
C SER A 30 -12.21 -18.25 -5.53
N GLU A 31 -11.12 -18.43 -6.30
CA GLU A 31 -10.34 -17.32 -6.86
C GLU A 31 -11.20 -16.33 -7.64
N LYS A 32 -12.21 -16.81 -8.36
CA LYS A 32 -13.13 -15.94 -9.11
C LYS A 32 -13.98 -15.06 -8.19
N GLU A 33 -14.20 -15.47 -6.94
CA GLU A 33 -15.03 -14.75 -5.97
C GLU A 33 -14.22 -13.81 -5.07
N VAL A 34 -12.95 -14.13 -4.79
CA VAL A 34 -12.07 -13.29 -3.96
C VAL A 34 -11.27 -12.27 -4.76
N ASN A 35 -11.07 -12.49 -6.07
CA ASN A 35 -10.34 -11.58 -6.93
C ASN A 35 -11.29 -10.62 -7.66
N ALA A 36 -10.94 -9.34 -7.62
CA ALA A 36 -11.59 -8.28 -8.38
C ALA A 36 -10.54 -7.54 -9.22
N ALA A 37 -10.99 -6.89 -10.30
CA ALA A 37 -10.09 -6.09 -11.12
C ALA A 37 -9.69 -4.80 -10.40
N LEU A 38 -8.42 -4.41 -10.56
CA LEU A 38 -7.91 -3.09 -10.22
C LEU A 38 -7.20 -2.51 -11.45
N PHE A 39 -7.58 -1.30 -11.82
CA PHE A 39 -6.95 -0.52 -12.88
C PHE A 39 -6.56 0.85 -12.33
N VAL A 40 -5.30 1.21 -12.52
CA VAL A 40 -4.72 2.46 -12.04
C VAL A 40 -4.09 3.19 -13.23
N TYR A 41 -4.45 4.46 -13.41
CA TYR A 41 -3.95 5.28 -14.50
C TYR A 41 -3.65 6.70 -14.01
N SER A 42 -2.54 7.25 -14.50
CA SER A 42 -2.15 8.65 -14.33
C SER A 42 -1.47 9.13 -15.61
N LYS A 43 -1.67 10.40 -15.95
CA LYS A 43 -0.93 11.05 -17.05
C LYS A 43 0.52 11.31 -16.66
N THR A 44 0.76 11.66 -15.40
CA THR A 44 2.11 11.78 -14.84
C THR A 44 2.61 10.38 -14.49
N PRO A 45 3.85 10.01 -14.88
CA PRO A 45 4.40 8.70 -14.58
C PRO A 45 4.49 8.49 -13.06
N LEU A 46 3.71 7.53 -12.54
CA LEU A 46 3.76 7.09 -11.15
C LEU A 46 4.60 5.82 -10.99
N PHE A 47 4.58 4.96 -12.01
CA PHE A 47 5.27 3.68 -12.05
C PHE A 47 6.71 3.86 -12.55
N GLY A 48 7.69 3.33 -11.82
CA GLY A 48 9.10 3.37 -12.20
C GLY A 48 9.48 2.39 -13.32
N THR A 49 8.61 1.42 -13.61
CA THR A 49 8.81 0.39 -14.65
C THR A 49 7.58 0.30 -15.56
N GLY A 50 7.76 -0.30 -16.73
CA GLY A 50 6.63 -0.71 -17.57
C GLY A 50 5.69 -1.68 -16.83
N PRO A 51 4.48 -1.89 -17.34
CA PRO A 51 3.54 -2.85 -16.74
C PRO A 51 4.18 -4.25 -16.68
N PRO A 52 3.96 -5.01 -15.59
CA PRO A 52 4.46 -6.36 -15.50
C PRO A 52 3.80 -7.24 -16.58
N GLU A 53 4.49 -8.31 -17.00
CA GLU A 53 3.94 -9.26 -17.98
C GLU A 53 2.66 -9.95 -17.47
N GLU A 54 2.60 -10.20 -16.17
CA GLU A 54 1.43 -10.74 -15.48
C GLU A 54 0.94 -9.73 -14.42
N PRO A 55 -0.39 -9.54 -14.27
CA PRO A 55 -0.93 -8.66 -13.24
C PRO A 55 -0.56 -9.14 -11.84
N GLU A 56 0.00 -8.26 -11.03
CA GLU A 56 0.26 -8.56 -9.62
C GLU A 56 -1.04 -8.49 -8.81
N ALA A 57 -1.24 -9.48 -7.93
CA ALA A 57 -2.37 -9.48 -7.01
C ALA A 57 -2.05 -8.60 -5.80
N VAL A 58 -2.88 -7.59 -5.57
CA VAL A 58 -2.77 -6.70 -4.40
C VAL A 58 -3.96 -6.89 -3.46
N PRO A 59 -3.74 -7.05 -2.14
CA PRO A 59 -4.83 -7.06 -1.16
C PRO A 59 -5.63 -5.75 -1.20
N GLN A 60 -6.96 -5.81 -1.20
CA GLN A 60 -7.79 -4.60 -1.23
C GLN A 60 -7.52 -3.64 -0.05
N VAL A 61 -7.08 -4.16 1.10
CA VAL A 61 -6.70 -3.35 2.27
C VAL A 61 -5.54 -2.38 1.99
N ASN A 62 -4.71 -2.67 0.98
CA ASN A 62 -3.59 -1.86 0.52
C ASN A 62 -4.03 -0.60 -0.25
N LEU A 63 -5.27 -0.57 -0.76
CA LEU A 63 -5.78 0.56 -1.53
C LEU A 63 -5.85 1.85 -0.70
N VAL A 64 -6.37 1.74 0.52
CA VAL A 64 -6.58 2.89 1.42
C VAL A 64 -5.28 3.60 1.82
N PRO A 65 -4.22 2.94 2.32
CA PRO A 65 -2.99 3.61 2.70
C PRO A 65 -2.30 4.23 1.48
N THR A 66 -2.37 3.56 0.34
CA THR A 66 -1.82 4.04 -0.94
C THR A 66 -2.50 5.33 -1.40
N VAL A 67 -3.83 5.34 -1.50
CA VAL A 67 -4.58 6.53 -1.93
C VAL A 67 -4.44 7.67 -0.92
N ALA A 68 -4.42 7.37 0.38
CA ALA A 68 -4.21 8.38 1.41
C ALA A 68 -2.88 9.12 1.21
N LEU A 69 -1.78 8.37 1.02
CA LEU A 69 -0.46 8.97 0.81
C LEU A 69 -0.34 9.71 -0.53
N LEU A 70 -0.93 9.18 -1.62
CA LEU A 70 -0.98 9.89 -2.91
C LEU A 70 -1.74 11.21 -2.84
N LEU A 71 -2.80 11.29 -2.02
CA LEU A 71 -3.55 12.51 -1.76
C LEU A 71 -2.89 13.44 -0.73
N GLY A 72 -1.75 13.05 -0.14
CA GLY A 72 -1.08 13.83 0.89
C GLY A 72 -1.84 13.90 2.22
N VAL A 73 -2.74 12.95 2.49
CA VAL A 73 -3.50 12.87 3.73
C VAL A 73 -2.98 11.73 4.63
N PRO A 74 -3.18 11.81 5.96
CA PRO A 74 -2.77 10.74 6.86
C PRO A 74 -3.48 9.41 6.55
N ILE A 75 -2.75 8.30 6.65
CA ILE A 75 -3.34 6.96 6.57
C ILE A 75 -4.39 6.80 7.68
N PRO A 76 -5.62 6.33 7.38
CA PRO A 76 -6.64 6.07 8.38
C PRO A 76 -6.13 5.17 9.50
N TYR A 77 -6.42 5.55 10.74
CA TYR A 77 -5.80 4.99 11.93
C TYR A 77 -5.88 3.45 12.03
N SER A 78 -7.01 2.86 11.65
CA SER A 78 -7.25 1.40 11.77
C SER A 78 -6.88 0.60 10.52
N ASN A 79 -6.30 1.23 9.49
CA ASN A 79 -5.85 0.49 8.33
C ASN A 79 -4.57 -0.29 8.67
N ILE A 80 -4.45 -1.52 8.17
CA ILE A 80 -3.28 -2.40 8.39
C ILE A 80 -2.67 -2.87 7.07
N GLY A 81 -3.08 -2.24 5.96
CA GLY A 81 -2.61 -2.58 4.63
C GLY A 81 -1.21 -2.05 4.40
N GLU A 82 -0.57 -2.66 3.42
CA GLU A 82 0.72 -2.23 2.90
C GLU A 82 0.51 -1.20 1.79
N VAL A 83 1.35 -0.18 1.74
CA VAL A 83 1.34 0.78 0.63
C VAL A 83 1.91 0.16 -0.65
N MET A 84 1.25 0.39 -1.78
CA MET A 84 1.75 0.03 -3.11
C MET A 84 2.85 1.03 -3.51
N ALA A 85 4.08 0.79 -3.03
CA ALA A 85 5.18 1.74 -3.13
C ALA A 85 5.63 2.00 -4.58
N GLU A 86 5.33 1.10 -5.51
CA GLU A 86 5.58 1.23 -6.95
C GLU A 86 4.89 2.45 -7.56
N LEU A 87 3.81 2.94 -6.94
CA LEU A 87 3.10 4.16 -7.36
C LEU A 87 3.79 5.45 -6.91
N PHE A 88 4.91 5.35 -6.18
CA PHE A 88 5.67 6.46 -5.65
C PHE A 88 7.10 6.54 -6.23
N SER A 89 7.36 5.86 -7.36
CA SER A 89 8.68 5.89 -8.00
C SER A 89 8.94 7.19 -8.77
N GLY A 90 7.90 7.78 -9.36
CA GLY A 90 8.00 9.00 -10.18
C GLY A 90 8.86 8.83 -11.43
N ASP A 91 9.36 9.94 -11.99
CA ASP A 91 10.25 9.99 -13.16
C ASP A 91 11.74 10.16 -12.80
N GLY A 92 12.09 10.02 -11.52
CA GLY A 92 13.45 10.16 -11.02
C GLY A 92 14.37 8.98 -11.39
N ASP A 93 15.65 9.12 -11.05
CA ASP A 93 16.58 7.99 -11.14
C ASP A 93 16.23 6.88 -10.12
N ALA A 94 16.83 5.69 -10.30
CA ALA A 94 16.55 4.53 -9.46
C ALA A 94 16.84 4.77 -7.96
N VAL A 95 17.78 5.65 -7.64
CA VAL A 95 18.11 5.98 -6.24
C VAL A 95 17.02 6.86 -5.64
N SER A 96 16.61 7.91 -6.36
CA SER A 96 15.51 8.77 -5.96
C SER A 96 14.20 7.98 -5.78
N ALA A 97 13.88 7.09 -6.72
CA ALA A 97 12.71 6.22 -6.63
C ALA A 97 12.76 5.33 -5.38
N ALA A 98 13.90 4.65 -5.14
CA ALA A 98 14.06 3.80 -3.97
C ALA A 98 13.95 4.57 -2.64
N LEU A 99 14.46 5.80 -2.58
CA LEU A 99 14.35 6.66 -1.41
C LEU A 99 12.92 7.13 -1.15
N GLN A 100 12.17 7.46 -2.21
CA GLN A 100 10.74 7.80 -2.10
C GLN A 100 9.94 6.61 -1.60
N GLN A 101 10.14 5.43 -2.18
CA GLN A 101 9.52 4.19 -1.73
C GLN A 101 9.83 3.88 -0.26
N LEU A 102 11.10 3.99 0.14
CA LEU A 102 11.51 3.79 1.52
C LEU A 102 10.83 4.78 2.48
N SER A 103 10.69 6.05 2.08
CA SER A 103 9.97 7.06 2.87
C SER A 103 8.50 6.70 3.06
N VAL A 104 7.85 6.22 2.00
CA VAL A 104 6.44 5.83 2.01
C VAL A 104 6.22 4.58 2.87
N TYR A 105 7.08 3.58 2.76
CA TYR A 105 7.07 2.40 3.64
C TYR A 105 7.28 2.76 5.10
N HIS A 106 8.21 3.67 5.41
CA HIS A 106 8.43 4.13 6.79
C HIS A 106 7.19 4.79 7.40
N ILE A 107 6.47 5.60 6.63
CA ILE A 107 5.21 6.23 7.08
C ILE A 107 4.14 5.16 7.34
N ASN A 108 3.98 4.20 6.43
CA ASN A 108 3.02 3.12 6.55
C ASN A 108 3.33 2.22 7.77
N ALA A 109 4.57 1.76 7.92
CA ALA A 109 5.00 0.94 9.05
C ALA A 109 4.78 1.66 10.39
N LYS A 110 5.10 2.96 10.48
CA LYS A 110 4.83 3.77 11.69
C LYS A 110 3.35 3.87 12.03
N GLN A 111 2.48 3.98 11.03
CA GLN A 111 1.04 4.02 11.28
C GLN A 111 0.52 2.67 11.78
N VAL A 112 0.96 1.56 11.16
CA VAL A 112 0.58 0.20 11.56
C VAL A 112 1.10 -0.11 12.98
N ASP A 113 2.35 0.22 13.29
CA ASP A 113 2.92 0.06 14.64
C ASP A 113 2.11 0.83 15.68
N ARG A 114 1.76 2.10 15.39
CA ARG A 114 0.92 2.92 16.29
C ARG A 114 -0.45 2.27 16.55
N PHE A 115 -1.06 1.68 15.51
CA PHE A 115 -2.32 0.95 15.65
C PHE A 115 -2.14 -0.31 16.50
N LEU A 116 -1.14 -1.15 16.18
CA LEU A 116 -0.85 -2.39 16.91
C LEU A 116 -0.53 -2.15 18.37
N HIS A 117 0.27 -1.12 18.68
CA HIS A 117 0.56 -0.71 20.05
C HIS A 117 -0.74 -0.42 20.80
N SER A 118 -1.61 0.43 20.24
CA SER A 118 -2.87 0.80 20.90
C SER A 118 -3.85 -0.36 21.01
N TYR A 119 -3.91 -1.22 19.98
CA TYR A 119 -4.76 -2.42 19.99
C TYR A 119 -4.28 -3.43 21.03
N SER A 120 -2.97 -3.60 21.20
CA SER A 120 -2.40 -4.51 22.20
C SER A 120 -2.66 -4.13 23.66
N LEU A 121 -2.97 -2.85 23.94
CA LEU A 121 -3.35 -2.40 25.27
C LEU A 121 -4.77 -2.85 25.65
N VAL A 122 -5.63 -3.17 24.68
CA VAL A 122 -7.04 -3.49 24.91
C VAL A 122 -7.42 -4.92 24.50
N ALA A 123 -6.70 -5.49 23.53
CA ALA A 123 -6.93 -6.84 23.02
C ALA A 123 -6.42 -7.90 24.00
N GLN A 124 -7.18 -8.97 24.17
CA GLN A 124 -6.82 -10.10 25.04
C GLN A 124 -6.35 -11.33 24.25
N ASP A 125 -6.49 -11.28 22.93
CA ASP A 125 -6.33 -12.38 21.99
C ASP A 125 -5.08 -12.27 21.10
N LEU A 126 -4.30 -11.20 21.25
CA LEU A 126 -3.06 -11.03 20.50
C LEU A 126 -1.96 -11.97 21.02
N PRO A 127 -1.33 -12.79 20.16
CA PRO A 127 -0.19 -13.60 20.55
C PRO A 127 1.02 -12.73 20.91
N ALA A 128 1.43 -12.74 22.19
CA ALA A 128 2.50 -11.90 22.72
C ALA A 128 3.83 -12.08 21.97
N GLU A 129 4.16 -13.32 21.57
CA GLU A 129 5.39 -13.61 20.81
C GLU A 129 5.39 -12.95 19.43
N GLN A 130 4.26 -12.98 18.71
CA GLN A 130 4.16 -12.35 17.39
C GLN A 130 4.19 -10.83 17.51
N LEU A 131 3.54 -10.27 18.52
CA LEU A 131 3.58 -8.83 18.78
C LEU A 131 5.01 -8.36 19.09
N GLN A 132 5.73 -9.07 19.96
CA GLN A 132 7.12 -8.73 20.27
C GLN A 132 7.99 -8.80 19.01
N ARG A 133 7.82 -9.84 18.19
CA ARG A 133 8.54 -9.98 16.92
C ARG A 133 8.29 -8.80 15.98
N LEU A 134 7.05 -8.35 15.87
CA LEU A 134 6.69 -7.19 15.03
C LEU A 134 7.33 -5.90 15.57
N GLN A 135 7.33 -5.71 16.90
CA GLN A 135 7.96 -4.55 17.54
C GLN A 135 9.47 -4.52 17.33
N ASP A 136 10.13 -5.67 17.41
CA ASP A 136 11.58 -5.80 17.17
C ASP A 136 11.92 -5.48 15.71
N LEU A 137 11.15 -6.04 14.75
CA LEU A 137 11.31 -5.75 13.32
C LEU A 137 11.11 -4.26 13.03
N PHE A 138 10.06 -3.66 13.59
CA PHE A 138 9.78 -2.24 13.42
C PHE A 138 10.90 -1.36 14.01
N SER A 139 11.36 -1.67 15.21
CA SER A 139 12.44 -0.91 15.87
C SER A 139 13.73 -0.96 15.05
N GLY A 140 14.12 -2.14 14.56
CA GLY A 140 15.28 -2.30 13.68
C GLY A 140 15.14 -1.51 12.37
N ALA A 141 13.98 -1.60 11.71
CA ALA A 141 13.73 -0.86 10.48
C ALA A 141 13.79 0.68 10.68
N VAL A 142 13.28 1.18 11.80
CA VAL A 142 13.34 2.61 12.14
C VAL A 142 14.78 3.06 12.41
N GLU A 143 15.59 2.23 13.08
CA GLU A 143 17.01 2.52 13.33
C GLU A 143 17.79 2.60 12.02
N GLU A 144 17.64 1.61 11.13
CA GLU A 144 18.28 1.60 9.81
C GLU A 144 17.86 2.80 8.95
N HIS A 145 16.56 3.10 8.90
CA HIS A 145 16.05 4.27 8.20
C HIS A 145 16.65 5.58 8.74
N THR A 146 16.75 5.70 10.07
CA THR A 146 17.35 6.88 10.72
C THR A 146 18.84 7.01 10.41
N GLN A 147 19.57 5.89 10.33
CA GLN A 147 20.98 5.90 9.94
C GLN A 147 21.15 6.36 8.49
N LEU A 148 20.32 5.84 7.57
CA LEU A 148 20.34 6.25 6.16
C LEU A 148 20.06 7.75 6.00
N GLN A 149 19.08 8.30 6.71
CA GLN A 149 18.77 9.74 6.67
C GLN A 149 19.92 10.63 7.16
N ARG A 150 20.84 10.13 7.99
CA ARG A 150 22.02 10.91 8.45
C ARG A 150 23.16 10.93 7.44
N LEU A 151 23.14 10.03 6.46
CA LEU A 151 24.17 9.92 5.42
C LEU A 151 23.87 10.76 4.17
N GLN A 152 22.66 11.33 4.09
CA GLN A 152 22.20 12.23 3.03
C GLN A 152 22.50 13.70 3.39
#